data_AF-A0A935Z0V7-F1
#
_entry.id   AF-A0A935Z0V7-F1
#
_cell.length_a   1.000
_cell.length_b   1.000
_cell.length_c   1.000
_cell.angle_alpha   90.00
_cell.angle_beta   90.00
_cell.angle_gamma   90.00
#
_symmetry.space_group_name_H-M   'P 1'
#
loop_
_entity.id
_entity.type
_entity.pdbx_description
1 polymer ?
#
loop_
_entity_poly.entity_id
_entity_poly.type
_entity_poly.pdbx_seq_one_letter_code
_entity_poly.pdbx_strand_id
1 'polypeptide(L)'
;MAFVIMGGLVVAGLLVLVGMLMMLAAAFAESIVWGLACIFVPGALLFFAVTHWDEAKRGFFLWLGGIFGIVVVVGAGMPMLPKTDGQPEDPSAGPAKPLPAAKVTCPRTPPGEGFSSWCCTPSGWVMQAEQGCGTTYAPSETCDASRYGQAQIAGCSTLGAKKKHDPF
;
A
#
# COMPACT_ATOMS: atom_id res chain seq x y z
N MET A 1 -20.17 -7.58 -12.72
CA MET A 1 -19.55 -6.33 -12.21
C MET A 1 -18.14 -6.14 -12.77
N ALA A 2 -17.20 -7.08 -12.59
CA ALA A 2 -15.83 -6.97 -13.13
C ALA A 2 -15.75 -6.71 -14.65
N PHE A 3 -16.56 -7.39 -15.47
CA PHE A 3 -16.58 -7.18 -16.94
C PHE A 3 -17.01 -5.76 -17.35
N VAL A 4 -17.92 -5.13 -16.60
CA VAL A 4 -18.40 -3.76 -16.86
C VAL A 4 -17.31 -2.75 -16.49
N ILE A 5 -16.60 -2.98 -15.39
CA ILE A 5 -15.48 -2.14 -14.96
C ILE A 5 -14.33 -2.24 -15.97
N MET A 6 -13.94 -3.46 -16.37
CA MET A 6 -12.91 -3.66 -17.39
C MET A 6 -13.29 -3.03 -18.73
N GLY A 7 -14.51 -3.26 -19.22
CA GLY A 7 -15.00 -2.65 -20.46
C GLY A 7 -15.03 -1.12 -20.38
N GLY A 8 -15.50 -0.57 -19.25
CA GLY A 8 -15.54 0.87 -19.01
C GLY A 8 -14.14 1.51 -18.98
N LEU A 9 -13.16 0.87 -18.33
CA LEU A 9 -11.77 1.33 -18.31
C LEU A 9 -11.12 1.31 -19.69
N VAL A 10 -11.38 0.29 -20.50
CA VAL A 10 -10.86 0.22 -21.87
C VAL A 10 -11.43 1.35 -22.73
N VAL A 11 -12.74 1.58 -22.68
CA VAL A 11 -13.39 2.65 -23.44
C VAL A 11 -12.90 4.02 -22.97
N ALA A 12 -12.85 4.25 -21.65
CA ALA A 12 -12.39 5.52 -21.10
C ALA A 12 -10.90 5.78 -21.41
N GLY A 13 -10.06 4.74 -21.34
CA GLY A 13 -8.65 4.80 -21.74
C GLY A 13 -8.47 5.13 -23.22
N LEU A 14 -9.29 4.55 -24.11
CA LEU A 14 -9.28 4.89 -25.53
C LEU A 14 -9.67 6.35 -25.76
N LEU A 15 -10.67 6.88 -25.04
CA LEU A 15 -11.05 8.30 -25.13
C LEU A 15 -9.91 9.23 -24.70
N VAL A 16 -9.22 8.91 -23.61
CA VAL A 16 -8.04 9.66 -23.15
C VAL A 16 -6.95 9.65 -24.22
N LEU A 17 -6.65 8.48 -24.79
CA LEU A 17 -5.60 8.32 -25.79
C LEU A 17 -5.93 9.08 -27.09
N VAL A 18 -7.17 8.98 -27.57
CA VAL A 18 -7.63 9.72 -28.75
C VAL A 18 -7.62 11.23 -28.50
N GLY A 19 -8.06 11.69 -27.32
CA GLY A 19 -8.01 13.10 -26.94
C GLY A 19 -6.59 13.65 -26.92
N MET A 20 -5.64 12.88 -26.38
CA MET A 20 -4.23 13.26 -26.35
C MET A 20 -3.61 13.28 -27.75
N LEU A 21 -3.90 12.26 -28.58
CA LEU A 21 -3.42 12.22 -29.97
C LEU A 21 -3.98 13.37 -30.81
N MET A 22 -5.25 13.74 -30.63
CA MET A 22 -5.84 14.90 -31.34
C MET A 22 -5.14 16.20 -30.95
N MET A 23 -4.84 16.41 -29.66
CA MET A 23 -4.06 17.56 -29.22
C MET A 23 -2.65 17.57 -29.81
N LEU A 24 -1.99 16.42 -29.79
CA LEU A 24 -0.64 16.30 -30.31
C LEU A 24 -0.62 16.55 -31.83
N ALA A 25 -1.60 16.03 -32.56
CA ALA A 25 -1.77 16.28 -33.98
C ALA A 25 -2.02 17.77 -34.27
N ALA A 26 -2.84 18.44 -33.45
CA ALA A 26 -3.04 19.89 -33.56
C ALA A 26 -1.74 20.67 -33.28
N ALA A 27 -0.93 20.24 -32.31
CA ALA A 27 0.37 20.86 -32.02
C ALA A 27 1.35 20.73 -33.20
N PHE A 28 1.40 19.56 -33.84
CA PHE A 28 2.21 19.37 -35.05
C PHE A 28 1.66 20.12 -36.27
N ALA A 29 0.33 20.27 -36.38
CA ALA A 29 -0.30 21.03 -37.45
C ALA A 29 0.02 22.53 -37.36
N GLU A 30 0.15 23.06 -36.14
CA GLU A 30 0.56 24.45 -35.92
C GLU A 30 2.06 24.65 -36.19
N SER A 31 2.93 23.86 -35.55
CA SER A 31 4.36 23.87 -35.86
C SER A 31 5.09 22.61 -35.38
N ILE A 32 6.16 22.26 -36.09
CA ILE A 32 7.06 21.15 -35.69
C ILE A 32 7.69 21.43 -34.31
N VAL A 33 7.94 22.70 -33.97
CA VAL A 33 8.51 23.09 -32.67
C VAL A 33 7.53 22.80 -31.54
N TRP A 34 6.23 23.10 -31.72
CA TRP A 34 5.18 22.78 -30.75
C TRP A 34 5.00 21.28 -30.57
N GLY A 35 5.02 20.52 -31.67
CA GLY A 35 4.97 19.06 -31.63
C GLY A 35 6.14 18.44 -30.86
N LEU A 36 7.37 18.89 -31.13
CA LEU A 36 8.56 18.45 -30.37
C LEU A 36 8.52 18.87 -28.91
N ALA A 37 8.10 20.11 -28.62
CA ALA A 37 7.97 20.61 -27.26
C ALA A 37 6.99 19.75 -26.45
N CYS A 38 5.87 19.33 -27.04
CA CYS A 38 4.89 18.45 -26.41
C CYS A 38 5.44 17.05 -26.07
N ILE A 39 6.43 16.56 -26.81
CA ILE A 39 7.07 15.24 -26.58
C ILE A 39 8.17 15.32 -25.54
N PHE A 40 9.01 16.36 -25.60
CA PHE A 40 10.20 16.49 -24.74
C PHE A 40 9.93 17.20 -23.42
N VAL A 41 8.92 18.06 -23.35
CA VAL A 41 8.61 18.87 -22.17
C VAL A 41 7.28 18.43 -21.58
N PRO A 42 7.27 17.73 -20.43
CA PRO A 42 6.03 17.42 -19.74
C PRO A 42 5.34 18.72 -19.33
N GLY A 43 4.08 18.89 -19.72
CA GLY A 43 3.30 20.10 -19.48
C GLY A 43 3.23 21.08 -20.65
N ALA A 44 4.08 20.94 -21.68
CA ALA A 44 3.94 21.74 -22.91
C ALA A 44 2.60 21.49 -23.61
N LEU A 45 2.05 20.29 -23.49
CA LEU A 45 0.73 19.93 -24.00
C LEU A 45 -0.40 20.72 -23.32
N LEU A 46 -0.25 21.00 -22.02
CA LEU A 46 -1.18 21.84 -21.25
C LEU A 46 -1.00 23.32 -21.64
N PHE A 47 0.25 23.76 -21.80
CA PHE A 47 0.55 25.13 -22.26
C PHE A 47 0.01 25.38 -23.67
N PHE A 48 0.17 24.42 -24.58
CA PHE A 48 -0.40 24.43 -25.91
C PHE A 48 -1.93 24.49 -25.85
N ALA A 49 -2.56 23.68 -24.99
CA ALA A 49 -4.00 23.71 -24.83
C ALA A 49 -4.54 25.08 -24.39
N VAL A 50 -3.85 25.78 -23.49
CA VAL A 50 -4.25 27.11 -23.02
C VAL A 50 -3.99 28.20 -24.08
N THR A 51 -2.88 28.09 -24.82
CA THR A 51 -2.50 29.10 -25.84
C THR A 51 -3.26 28.94 -27.15
N HIS A 52 -3.52 27.70 -27.58
CA HIS A 52 -4.21 27.35 -28.83
C HIS A 52 -5.55 26.68 -28.50
N TRP A 53 -6.37 27.42 -27.75
CA TRP A 53 -7.63 26.89 -27.21
C TRP A 53 -8.64 26.50 -28.30
N ASP A 54 -8.67 27.18 -29.44
CA ASP A 54 -9.67 26.89 -30.47
C ASP A 54 -9.46 25.50 -31.11
N GLU A 55 -8.22 25.15 -31.39
CA GLU A 55 -7.82 23.86 -31.93
C GLU A 55 -7.80 22.78 -30.85
N ALA A 56 -7.34 23.11 -29.65
CA ALA A 56 -7.14 22.14 -28.58
C ALA A 56 -8.44 21.77 -27.83
N LYS A 57 -9.47 22.62 -27.79
CA LYS A 57 -10.70 22.39 -26.99
C LYS A 57 -11.33 21.02 -27.24
N ARG A 58 -11.41 20.57 -28.50
CA ARG A 58 -12.02 19.27 -28.85
C ARG A 58 -11.24 18.11 -28.23
N GLY A 59 -9.91 18.08 -28.42
CA GLY A 59 -9.04 17.07 -27.83
C GLY A 59 -9.03 17.14 -26.30
N PHE A 60 -9.08 18.36 -25.73
CA PHE A 60 -9.13 18.58 -24.28
C PHE A 60 -10.37 18.01 -23.64
N PHE A 61 -11.55 18.31 -24.19
CA PHE A 61 -12.81 17.81 -23.64
C PHE A 61 -12.92 16.29 -23.77
N LEU A 62 -12.40 15.69 -24.85
CA LEU A 62 -12.30 14.23 -25.00
C LEU A 62 -11.38 13.62 -23.92
N TRP A 63 -10.22 14.23 -23.69
CA TRP A 63 -9.28 13.79 -22.67
C TRP A 63 -9.86 13.93 -21.25
N LEU A 64 -10.49 15.07 -20.94
CA LEU A 64 -11.17 15.30 -19.66
C LEU A 64 -12.33 14.33 -19.44
N GLY A 65 -13.14 14.09 -20.47
CA GLY A 65 -14.25 13.15 -20.42
C GLY A 65 -13.79 11.72 -20.18
N GLY A 66 -12.67 11.32 -20.79
CA GLY A 66 -12.03 10.04 -20.52
C GLY A 66 -11.53 9.91 -19.08
N ILE A 67 -10.83 10.92 -18.56
CA ILE A 67 -10.38 10.95 -17.15
C ILE A 67 -11.57 10.87 -16.20
N PHE A 68 -12.60 11.67 -16.44
CA PHE A 68 -13.82 11.65 -15.64
C PHE A 68 -14.49 10.27 -15.67
N GLY A 69 -14.55 9.64 -16.85
CA GLY A 69 -15.04 8.27 -17.01
C GLY A 69 -14.25 7.25 -16.20
N ILE A 70 -12.91 7.35 -16.18
CA ILE A 70 -12.06 6.48 -15.35
C ILE A 70 -12.39 6.68 -13.86
N VAL A 71 -12.46 7.93 -13.40
CA VAL A 71 -12.77 8.25 -11.99
C VAL A 71 -14.14 7.69 -11.59
N VAL A 72 -15.15 7.82 -12.45
CA VAL A 72 -16.50 7.29 -12.18
C VAL A 72 -16.49 5.75 -12.16
N VAL A 73 -15.84 5.10 -13.13
CA VAL A 73 -15.80 3.64 -13.21
C VAL A 73 -15.02 3.03 -12.04
N VAL A 74 -13.90 3.63 -11.64
CA VAL A 74 -13.12 3.18 -10.48
C VAL A 74 -13.84 3.55 -9.18
N GLY A 75 -14.35 4.77 -9.05
CA GLY A 75 -15.06 5.24 -7.86
C GLY A 75 -16.34 4.48 -7.56
N ALA A 76 -17.10 4.08 -8.58
CA ALA A 76 -18.27 3.22 -8.43
C ALA A 76 -17.91 1.75 -8.15
N GLY A 77 -16.70 1.33 -8.55
CA GLY A 77 -16.18 -0.02 -8.33
C GLY A 77 -15.43 -0.19 -7.00
N MET A 78 -15.00 0.91 -6.36
CA MET A 78 -14.46 0.86 -5.02
C MET A 78 -15.60 0.50 -4.06
N PRO A 79 -15.56 -0.67 -3.40
CA PRO A 79 -16.40 -0.84 -2.23
C PRO A 79 -16.00 0.30 -1.30
N MET A 80 -16.98 1.13 -0.94
CA MET A 80 -16.87 2.04 0.20
C MET A 80 -16.06 1.30 1.25
N LEU A 81 -14.88 1.83 1.59
CA LEU A 81 -14.09 1.37 2.72
C LEU A 81 -15.11 1.01 3.80
N PRO A 82 -15.18 -0.26 4.25
CA PRO A 82 -16.10 -0.58 5.32
C PRO A 82 -15.78 0.45 6.38
N LYS A 83 -16.78 1.26 6.74
CA LYS A 83 -16.69 2.05 7.95
C LYS A 83 -16.18 1.03 8.96
N THR A 84 -15.03 1.30 9.57
CA THR A 84 -14.56 0.50 10.70
C THR A 84 -15.59 0.76 11.79
N ASP A 85 -16.76 0.14 11.64
CA ASP A 85 -17.78 0.00 12.65
C ASP A 85 -17.05 -0.71 13.77
N GLY A 86 -17.12 -0.08 14.94
CA GLY A 86 -16.17 -0.25 16.02
C GLY A 86 -15.65 -1.67 16.17
N GLN A 87 -14.33 -1.75 16.33
CA GLN A 87 -13.74 -2.78 17.19
C GLN A 87 -14.72 -3.00 18.37
N PRO A 88 -15.20 -4.23 18.64
CA PRO A 88 -16.01 -4.46 19.82
C PRO A 88 -15.23 -3.90 21.01
N GLU A 89 -15.78 -2.85 21.63
CA GLU A 89 -15.28 -2.34 22.88
C GLU A 89 -15.48 -3.45 23.88
N ASP A 90 -14.44 -4.25 24.10
CA ASP A 90 -14.42 -5.26 25.15
C ASP A 90 -14.79 -4.57 26.48
N PRO A 91 -15.89 -4.95 27.14
CA PRO A 91 -16.35 -4.31 28.37
C PRO A 91 -15.37 -4.43 29.56
N SER A 92 -14.20 -5.05 29.37
CA SER A 92 -13.17 -5.16 30.39
C SER A 92 -12.10 -4.06 30.31
N ALA A 93 -12.16 -3.15 29.34
CA ALA A 93 -11.28 -1.97 29.28
C ALA A 93 -11.74 -0.88 30.28
N GLY A 94 -11.75 -1.22 31.57
CA GLY A 94 -11.65 -0.22 32.63
C GLY A 94 -10.33 0.56 32.48
N PRO A 95 -10.21 1.77 33.06
CA PRO A 95 -9.01 2.58 32.91
C PRO A 95 -7.78 1.76 33.31
N ALA A 96 -6.92 1.50 32.33
CA ALA A 96 -5.70 0.74 32.50
C ALA A 96 -4.88 1.40 33.61
N LYS A 97 -4.90 0.80 34.81
CA LYS A 97 -4.00 1.18 35.89
C LYS A 97 -2.58 0.95 35.36
N PRO A 98 -1.68 1.95 35.37
CA PRO A 98 -0.30 1.74 34.97
C PRO A 98 0.29 0.64 35.88
N LEU A 99 0.54 -0.55 35.35
CA LEU A 99 1.29 -1.54 36.10
C LEU A 99 2.73 -1.00 36.25
N PRO A 100 3.27 -0.96 37.47
CA PRO A 100 4.61 -0.43 37.71
C PRO A 100 5.64 -1.27 36.98
N ALA A 101 6.59 -0.60 36.32
CA ALA A 101 7.71 -1.14 35.54
C ALA A 101 8.62 -2.16 36.28
N ALA A 102 8.29 -2.56 37.50
CA ALA A 102 9.12 -3.36 38.40
C ALA A 102 8.85 -4.88 38.38
N LYS A 103 7.84 -5.39 37.66
CA LYS A 103 7.57 -6.84 37.59
C LYS A 103 7.22 -7.35 36.19
N VAL A 104 7.99 -6.92 35.19
CA VAL A 104 7.97 -7.56 33.87
C VAL A 104 8.77 -8.86 33.98
N THR A 105 8.08 -9.96 34.28
CA THR A 105 8.71 -11.29 34.41
C THR A 105 8.47 -12.03 33.10
N CYS A 106 9.47 -12.06 32.22
CA CYS A 106 9.35 -12.75 30.94
C CYS A 106 9.41 -14.27 31.16
N PRO A 107 8.54 -15.07 30.52
CA PRO A 107 8.61 -16.53 30.61
C PRO A 107 9.95 -17.04 30.06
N ARG A 108 10.49 -18.08 30.70
CA ARG A 108 11.72 -18.74 30.19
C ARG A 108 11.44 -19.32 28.81
N THR A 109 12.37 -19.08 27.90
CA THR A 109 12.34 -19.56 26.53
C THR A 109 12.09 -21.06 26.45
N PRO A 110 11.19 -21.55 25.59
CA PRO A 110 10.98 -22.98 25.42
C PRO A 110 12.24 -23.63 24.82
N PRO A 111 12.59 -24.87 25.22
CA PRO A 111 13.70 -25.59 24.63
C PRO A 111 13.31 -26.07 23.22
N GLY A 112 14.01 -25.59 22.20
CA GLY A 112 13.80 -25.95 20.80
C GLY A 112 14.83 -25.28 19.89
N GLU A 113 15.10 -25.84 18.72
CA GLU A 113 15.99 -25.22 17.73
C GLU A 113 15.19 -24.34 16.76
N GLY A 114 15.73 -23.17 16.38
CA GLY A 114 15.18 -22.36 15.29
C GLY A 114 14.12 -21.30 15.67
N PHE A 115 14.34 -20.54 16.74
CA PHE A 115 13.45 -19.43 17.10
C PHE A 115 14.22 -18.18 17.57
N SER A 116 13.54 -17.03 17.48
CA SER A 116 13.90 -15.82 18.21
C SER A 116 12.78 -15.45 19.19
N SER A 117 13.16 -15.05 20.40
CA SER A 117 12.21 -14.67 21.45
C SER A 117 12.40 -13.21 21.83
N TRP A 118 11.29 -12.49 21.96
CA TRP A 118 11.24 -11.07 22.27
C TRP A 118 10.35 -10.85 23.49
N CYS A 119 10.80 -10.01 24.44
CA CYS A 119 9.99 -9.61 25.57
C CYS A 119 9.60 -8.14 25.44
N CYS A 120 8.33 -7.84 25.69
CA CYS A 120 7.82 -6.48 25.68
C CYS A 120 8.07 -5.81 27.04
N THR A 121 8.92 -4.77 27.02
CA THR A 121 9.25 -3.94 28.18
C THR A 121 8.83 -2.48 27.92
N PRO A 122 8.82 -1.60 28.95
CA PRO A 122 8.52 -0.18 28.75
C PRO A 122 9.47 0.56 27.80
N SER A 123 10.66 -0.01 27.51
CA SER A 123 11.61 0.51 26.53
C SER A 123 11.38 -0.03 25.11
N GLY A 124 10.35 -0.87 24.91
CA GLY A 124 10.04 -1.53 23.64
C GLY A 124 10.31 -3.04 23.67
N TRP A 125 10.34 -3.65 22.49
CA TRP A 125 10.67 -5.07 22.35
C TRP A 125 12.17 -5.29 22.56
N VAL A 126 12.52 -6.11 23.55
CA VAL A 126 13.90 -6.52 23.83
C VAL A 126 14.05 -8.00 23.49
N MET A 127 15.03 -8.32 22.63
CA MET A 127 15.34 -9.70 22.28
C MET A 127 15.93 -10.44 23.48
N GLN A 128 15.41 -11.63 23.79
CA GLN A 128 15.88 -12.44 24.93
C GLN A 128 16.77 -13.61 24.53
N ALA A 129 16.50 -14.24 23.39
CA ALA A 129 17.33 -15.34 22.89
C ALA A 129 17.14 -15.53 21.39
N GLU A 130 18.23 -15.95 20.73
CA GLU A 130 18.29 -16.33 19.32
C GLU A 130 19.04 -17.66 19.20
N GLN A 131 18.45 -18.65 18.54
CA GLN A 131 19.04 -19.97 18.33
C GLN A 131 18.84 -20.37 16.86
N GLY A 132 19.93 -20.36 16.08
CA GLY A 132 19.96 -20.89 14.71
C GLY A 132 19.27 -20.02 13.64
N CYS A 133 19.05 -18.72 13.91
CA CYS A 133 18.47 -17.79 12.95
C CYS A 133 19.56 -16.89 12.34
N GLY A 134 19.51 -16.64 11.02
CA GLY A 134 20.42 -15.71 10.34
C GLY A 134 19.87 -14.28 10.24
N THR A 135 18.60 -14.08 10.58
CA THR A 135 17.90 -12.79 10.55
C THR A 135 16.85 -12.75 11.65
N THR A 136 17.06 -11.91 12.66
CA THR A 136 16.11 -11.66 13.75
C THR A 136 15.15 -10.55 13.36
N TYR A 137 13.92 -10.91 12.99
CA TYR A 137 12.86 -9.94 12.74
C TYR A 137 12.18 -9.58 14.05
N ALA A 138 12.16 -8.28 14.36
CA ALA A 138 11.34 -7.77 15.45
C ALA A 138 9.84 -7.96 15.12
N PRO A 139 9.00 -8.27 16.11
CA PRO A 139 7.55 -8.34 15.90
C PRO A 139 7.03 -6.99 15.39
N SER A 140 6.17 -7.01 14.37
CA SER A 140 5.57 -5.82 13.75
C SER A 140 4.49 -5.17 14.63
N GLU A 141 4.06 -5.85 15.69
CA GLU A 141 3.07 -5.36 16.64
C GLU A 141 3.72 -4.38 17.63
N THR A 142 3.02 -3.30 17.98
CA THR A 142 3.49 -2.34 18.98
C THR A 142 3.54 -2.98 20.36
N CYS A 143 4.64 -2.74 21.08
CA CYS A 143 4.76 -3.13 22.49
C CYS A 143 4.01 -2.09 23.33
N ASP A 144 2.75 -2.40 23.64
CA ASP A 144 1.87 -1.55 24.44
C ASP A 144 1.79 -2.00 25.90
N ALA A 145 1.32 -1.12 26.79
CA ALA A 145 1.26 -1.38 28.22
C ALA A 145 0.40 -2.60 28.62
N SER A 146 -0.55 -2.99 27.76
CA SER A 146 -1.35 -4.21 27.91
C SER A 146 -0.55 -5.50 27.64
N ARG A 147 0.61 -5.39 26.98
CA ARG A 147 1.47 -6.51 26.55
C ARG A 147 2.78 -6.60 27.34
N TYR A 148 3.02 -5.73 28.32
CA TYR A 148 4.22 -5.82 29.15
C TYR A 148 4.31 -7.18 29.86
N GLY A 149 5.46 -7.85 29.71
CA GLY A 149 5.72 -9.17 30.30
C GLY A 149 5.29 -10.35 29.44
N GLN A 150 4.64 -10.10 28.30
CA GLN A 150 4.40 -11.12 27.30
C GLN A 150 5.69 -11.37 26.50
N ALA A 151 6.00 -12.65 26.28
CA ALA A 151 7.03 -13.06 25.34
C ALA A 151 6.38 -13.43 24.01
N GLN A 152 6.94 -12.91 22.92
CA GLN A 152 6.60 -13.33 21.57
C GLN A 152 7.72 -14.21 21.03
N ILE A 153 7.34 -15.33 20.43
CA ILE A 153 8.26 -16.26 19.80
C ILE A 153 8.02 -16.17 18.30
N ALA A 154 9.00 -15.63 17.58
CA ALA A 154 9.01 -15.70 16.14
C ALA A 154 9.74 -17.00 15.76
N GLY A 155 8.98 -17.96 15.24
CA GLY A 155 9.56 -19.15 14.62
C GLY A 155 10.36 -18.71 13.40
N CYS A 156 11.63 -19.08 13.35
CA CYS A 156 12.42 -18.82 12.16
C CYS A 156 11.98 -19.81 11.09
N SER A 157 11.10 -19.37 10.19
CA SER A 157 10.80 -20.10 8.95
C SER A 157 12.09 -20.13 8.14
N THR A 158 12.84 -21.19 8.35
CA THR A 158 14.06 -21.47 7.62
C THR A 158 13.70 -21.66 6.14
N LEU A 159 14.11 -20.71 5.30
CA LEU A 159 14.68 -21.07 4.00
C LEU A 159 15.95 -21.90 4.29
N GLY A 160 15.80 -23.16 4.73
CA GLY A 160 16.94 -24.00 5.05
C GLY A 160 16.80 -25.10 6.12
N ALA A 161 15.66 -25.33 6.78
CA ALA A 161 15.50 -26.58 7.52
C ALA A 161 15.37 -27.68 6.48
N LYS A 162 16.49 -28.36 6.21
CA LYS A 162 16.43 -29.70 5.66
C LYS A 162 15.38 -30.45 6.48
N LYS A 163 14.30 -30.88 5.81
CA LYS A 163 13.46 -31.96 6.29
C LYS A 163 14.40 -33.02 6.88
N LYS A 164 14.32 -33.20 8.19
CA LYS A 164 14.86 -34.40 8.83
C LYS A 164 14.10 -35.55 8.16
N HIS A 165 14.79 -36.26 7.29
CA HIS A 165 14.27 -37.47 6.69
C HIS A 165 14.24 -38.46 7.86
N ASP A 166 13.05 -38.77 8.36
CA ASP A 166 12.85 -39.92 9.23
C ASP A 166 13.07 -41.16 8.35
N PRO A 167 14.09 -42.00 8.60
CA PRO A 167 14.10 -43.34 8.05
C PRO A 167 13.21 -44.23 8.92
N PHE A 168 12.29 -44.94 8.25
CA PHE A 168 11.69 -46.17 8.76
C PHE A 168 12.78 -47.20 9.12
#